data_AF-A0A2V1DKN3-F1
#
_entry.id   AF-A0A2V1DKN3-F1
#
_cell.length_a   1.000
_cell.length_b   1.000
_cell.length_c   1.000
_cell.angle_alpha   90.00
_cell.angle_beta   90.00
_cell.angle_gamma   90.00
#
_symmetry.space_group_name_H-M   'P 1'
#
loop_
_entity.id
_entity.type
_entity.pdbx_description
1 polymer ?
#
loop_
_entity_poly.entity_id
_entity_poly.type
_entity_poly.pdbx_seq_one_letter_code
_entity_poly.pdbx_strand_id
1 'polypeptide(L)'
;MPTEASKITLDQIPTDFDPTNLIVADLIETDHCKRLYDAIQDLKRSADELVDYQLAHPQNPNPSTPEEIEKEKKVEWEIAQKERVVKSQLSRAKTYYRQSVMKVREEKAKTADDKAVNDTLILGLSNLKYEEQSLRSEIAAAENYDHEYTKLPLIPVEEFLDKFPEHSSSSDHELMIARIDHEHRDRVKLEERRQEKLKQKQKLIAEVKKSKENLTNLDSMYDKIEEAMAPIRKVLANDE
;
A
#
# COMPACT_ATOMS: atom_id res chain seq x y z
N MET A 1 9.74 -10.65 -2.84
CA MET A 1 9.46 -11.34 -1.56
C MET A 1 8.12 -12.03 -1.71
N PRO A 2 8.06 -13.32 -2.08
CA PRO A 2 6.80 -14.03 -2.22
C PRO A 2 6.33 -14.55 -0.85
N THR A 3 5.13 -14.15 -0.48
CA THR A 3 4.42 -14.52 0.74
C THR A 3 4.01 -15.99 0.66
N GLU A 4 4.55 -16.84 1.53
CA GLU A 4 4.10 -18.21 1.70
C GLU A 4 2.68 -18.18 2.29
N ALA A 5 1.71 -18.53 1.45
CA ALA A 5 0.37 -18.88 1.90
C ALA A 5 0.47 -20.14 2.78
N SER A 6 0.37 -19.95 4.10
CA SER A 6 0.22 -21.02 5.07
C SER A 6 -1.06 -21.78 4.76
N LYS A 7 -0.92 -22.92 4.08
CA LYS A 7 -1.99 -23.90 3.92
C LYS A 7 -2.46 -24.29 5.31
N ILE A 8 -3.73 -24.05 5.60
CA ILE A 8 -4.42 -24.57 6.78
C ILE A 8 -4.45 -26.09 6.60
N THR A 9 -3.47 -26.77 7.15
CA THR A 9 -3.49 -28.22 7.33
C THR A 9 -4.62 -28.53 8.30
N LEU A 10 -5.61 -29.33 7.87
CA LEU A 10 -6.48 -30.02 8.83
C LEU A 10 -5.57 -30.80 9.76
N ASP A 11 -5.55 -30.45 11.05
CA ASP A 11 -4.80 -31.18 12.05
C ASP A 11 -5.23 -32.65 12.01
N GLN A 12 -4.30 -33.52 11.60
CA GLN A 12 -4.51 -34.95 11.68
C GLN A 12 -4.59 -35.33 13.15
N ILE A 13 -5.64 -36.08 13.52
CA ILE A 13 -5.81 -36.57 14.89
C ILE A 13 -4.55 -37.37 15.25
N PRO A 14 -3.85 -37.02 16.35
CA PRO A 14 -2.64 -37.72 16.78
C PRO A 14 -2.89 -39.23 16.92
N THR A 15 -1.93 -40.05 16.46
CA THR A 15 -2.02 -41.53 16.49
C THR A 15 -2.11 -42.12 17.90
N ASP A 16 -1.80 -41.31 18.94
CA ASP A 16 -1.87 -41.68 20.36
C ASP A 16 -3.17 -41.21 21.03
N PHE A 17 -4.19 -40.83 20.25
CA PHE A 17 -5.49 -40.42 20.79
C PHE A 17 -6.27 -41.63 21.30
N ASP A 18 -6.22 -41.86 22.62
CA ASP A 18 -7.06 -42.84 23.29
C ASP A 18 -8.41 -42.20 23.68
N PRO A 19 -9.53 -42.56 23.00
CA PRO A 19 -10.82 -41.93 23.21
C PRO A 19 -11.41 -42.18 24.61
N THR A 20 -10.84 -43.13 25.36
CA THR A 20 -11.28 -43.47 26.72
C THR A 20 -10.82 -42.46 27.77
N ASN A 21 -9.77 -41.68 27.50
CA ASN A 21 -9.24 -40.66 28.40
C ASN A 21 -9.89 -39.28 28.25
N LEU A 22 -10.84 -39.11 27.31
CA LEU A 22 -11.56 -37.84 27.17
C LEU A 22 -12.70 -37.74 28.20
N ILE A 23 -12.43 -36.98 29.25
CA ILE A 23 -13.46 -36.49 30.14
C ILE A 23 -14.14 -35.31 29.44
N VAL A 24 -15.25 -35.58 28.75
CA VAL A 24 -16.04 -34.57 28.02
C VAL A 24 -16.42 -33.38 28.91
N ALA A 25 -16.55 -33.58 30.23
CA ALA A 25 -16.83 -32.51 31.20
C ALA A 25 -15.72 -31.43 31.25
N ASP A 26 -14.46 -31.81 31.02
CA ASP A 26 -13.32 -30.89 31.12
C ASP A 26 -13.15 -30.03 29.87
N LEU A 27 -13.69 -30.47 28.72
CA LEU A 27 -13.64 -29.74 27.45
C LEU A 27 -14.76 -28.70 27.29
N ILE A 28 -15.76 -28.69 28.19
CA ILE A 28 -16.88 -27.77 28.10
C ILE A 28 -16.54 -26.51 28.87
N GLU A 29 -16.07 -25.48 28.17
CA GLU A 29 -15.70 -24.20 28.80
C GLU A 29 -16.92 -23.33 29.13
N THR A 30 -17.93 -23.32 28.26
CA THR A 30 -19.07 -22.39 28.36
C THR A 30 -20.15 -22.84 29.34
N ASP A 31 -20.57 -21.92 30.21
CA ASP A 31 -21.56 -22.17 31.28
C ASP A 31 -22.89 -22.77 30.77
N HIS A 32 -23.34 -22.37 29.59
CA HIS A 32 -24.59 -22.86 29.01
C HIS A 32 -24.47 -24.30 28.51
N CYS A 33 -23.30 -24.70 28.03
CA CYS A 33 -23.02 -26.08 27.64
C CYS A 33 -22.80 -26.97 28.87
N LYS A 34 -22.20 -26.45 29.96
CA LYS A 34 -22.07 -27.18 31.23
C LYS A 34 -23.44 -27.56 31.78
N ARG A 35 -24.36 -26.59 31.86
CA ARG A 35 -25.76 -26.83 32.32
C ARG A 35 -26.51 -27.85 31.45
N LEU A 36 -26.27 -27.84 30.14
CA LEU A 36 -26.84 -28.82 29.24
C LEU A 36 -26.26 -30.21 29.48
N TYR A 37 -24.95 -30.31 29.65
CA TYR A 37 -24.25 -31.55 29.95
C TYR A 37 -24.75 -32.15 31.27
N ASP A 38 -24.82 -31.37 32.34
CA ASP A 38 -25.35 -31.82 33.64
C ASP A 38 -26.78 -32.35 33.50
N ALA A 39 -27.65 -31.63 32.77
CA ALA A 39 -29.02 -32.08 32.56
C ALA A 39 -29.13 -33.35 31.69
N ILE A 40 -28.17 -33.61 30.80
CA ILE A 40 -28.08 -34.85 30.03
C ILE A 40 -27.56 -36.00 30.90
N GLN A 41 -26.60 -35.74 31.79
CA GLN A 41 -26.13 -36.75 32.74
C GLN A 41 -27.24 -37.14 33.73
N ASP A 42 -28.00 -36.16 34.24
CA ASP A 42 -29.18 -36.41 35.07
C ASP A 42 -30.21 -37.29 34.36
N LEU A 43 -30.52 -36.96 33.10
CA LEU A 43 -31.43 -37.73 32.24
C LEU A 43 -30.94 -39.17 32.07
N LYS A 44 -29.65 -39.33 31.76
CA LYS A 44 -29.04 -40.64 31.57
C LYS A 44 -29.17 -41.48 32.83
N ARG A 45 -28.84 -40.90 33.99
CA ARG A 45 -28.97 -41.56 35.28
C ARG A 45 -30.41 -42.00 35.57
N SER A 46 -31.41 -41.14 35.37
CA SER A 46 -32.80 -41.54 35.62
C SER A 46 -33.33 -42.58 34.63
N ALA A 47 -32.83 -42.56 33.38
CA ALA A 47 -33.16 -43.56 32.39
C ALA A 47 -32.54 -44.92 32.75
N ASP A 48 -31.27 -44.93 33.16
CA ASP A 48 -30.58 -46.14 33.65
C ASP A 48 -31.31 -46.70 34.88
N GLU A 49 -31.68 -45.85 35.85
CA GLU A 49 -32.44 -46.25 37.05
C GLU A 49 -33.86 -46.80 36.74
N LEU A 50 -34.46 -46.41 35.61
CA LEU A 50 -35.74 -46.94 35.14
C LEU A 50 -35.55 -48.30 34.47
N VAL A 51 -34.53 -48.41 33.61
CA VAL A 51 -34.18 -49.66 32.92
C VAL A 51 -33.78 -50.73 33.94
N ASP A 52 -32.92 -50.40 34.89
CA ASP A 52 -32.51 -51.31 35.96
C ASP A 52 -33.71 -51.80 36.79
N TYR A 53 -34.67 -50.92 37.05
CA TYR A 53 -35.88 -51.27 37.79
C TYR A 53 -36.82 -52.19 37.00
N GLN A 54 -36.94 -51.98 35.68
CA GLN A 54 -37.69 -52.85 34.78
C GLN A 54 -37.03 -54.22 34.61
N LEU A 55 -35.71 -54.28 34.57
CA LEU A 55 -34.95 -55.54 34.52
C LEU A 55 -35.08 -56.34 35.83
N ALA A 56 -35.10 -55.65 36.98
CA ALA A 56 -35.27 -56.27 38.29
C ALA A 56 -36.69 -56.80 38.54
N HIS A 57 -37.70 -56.26 37.86
CA HIS A 57 -39.11 -56.66 37.99
C HIS A 57 -39.71 -57.02 36.62
N PRO A 58 -39.39 -58.20 36.06
CA PRO A 58 -39.96 -58.64 34.78
C PRO A 58 -41.48 -58.79 34.89
N GLN A 59 -42.19 -58.34 33.85
CA GLN A 59 -43.66 -58.45 33.78
C GLN A 59 -44.09 -59.92 33.84
N ASN A 60 -45.02 -60.22 34.74
CA ASN A 60 -45.65 -61.53 34.81
C ASN A 60 -46.96 -61.49 34.01
N PRO A 61 -47.10 -62.27 32.93
CA PRO A 61 -48.23 -62.14 32.01
C PRO A 61 -49.55 -62.68 32.57
N ASN A 62 -49.54 -63.46 33.67
CA ASN A 62 -50.73 -64.05 34.28
C ASN A 62 -50.62 -64.10 35.83
N PRO A 63 -50.95 -63.02 36.56
CA PRO A 63 -51.08 -63.09 38.01
C PRO A 63 -52.28 -63.95 38.40
N SER A 64 -52.06 -65.02 39.18
CA SER A 64 -53.12 -65.99 39.51
C SER A 64 -53.60 -65.87 40.96
N THR A 65 -52.80 -65.26 41.84
CA THR A 65 -53.17 -65.03 43.25
C THR A 65 -53.43 -63.54 43.55
N PRO A 66 -54.36 -63.21 44.49
CA PRO A 66 -54.62 -61.82 44.89
C PRO A 66 -53.39 -61.03 45.36
N GLU A 67 -52.41 -61.71 45.97
CA GLU A 67 -51.16 -61.10 46.45
C GLU A 67 -50.19 -60.76 45.30
N GLU A 68 -50.17 -61.56 44.23
CA GLU A 68 -49.39 -61.29 43.02
C GLU A 68 -49.96 -60.07 42.28
N ILE A 69 -51.29 -59.96 42.19
CA ILE A 69 -51.98 -58.81 41.57
C ILE A 69 -51.62 -57.50 42.30
N GLU A 70 -51.56 -57.52 43.64
CA GLU A 70 -51.23 -56.32 44.41
C GLU A 70 -49.75 -55.92 44.28
N LYS A 71 -48.84 -56.90 44.16
CA LYS A 71 -47.41 -56.67 43.91
C LYS A 71 -47.18 -56.08 42.52
N GLU A 72 -47.84 -56.59 41.49
CA GLU A 72 -47.76 -56.06 40.13
C GLU A 72 -48.25 -54.62 40.04
N LYS A 73 -49.40 -54.30 40.68
CA LYS A 73 -49.89 -52.91 40.75
C LYS A 73 -48.92 -51.95 41.42
N LYS A 74 -48.19 -52.41 42.44
CA LYS A 74 -47.14 -51.60 43.11
C LYS A 74 -45.95 -51.37 42.18
N VAL A 75 -45.51 -52.40 41.45
CA VAL A 75 -44.44 -52.29 40.45
C VAL A 75 -44.85 -51.35 39.31
N GLU A 76 -46.06 -51.46 38.79
CA GLU A 76 -46.59 -50.55 37.76
C GLU A 76 -46.63 -49.09 38.23
N TRP A 77 -47.04 -48.85 39.48
CA TRP A 77 -47.06 -47.51 40.06
C TRP A 77 -45.65 -46.91 40.18
N GLU A 78 -44.68 -47.68 40.64
CA GLU A 78 -43.27 -47.25 40.73
C GLU A 78 -42.66 -46.98 39.35
N ILE A 79 -42.93 -47.83 38.36
CA ILE A 79 -42.54 -47.60 36.96
C ILE A 79 -43.13 -46.27 36.46
N ALA A 80 -44.42 -46.03 36.72
CA ALA A 80 -45.09 -44.79 36.32
C ALA A 80 -44.48 -43.55 37.00
N GLN A 81 -44.06 -43.64 38.28
CA GLN A 81 -43.35 -42.54 38.94
C GLN A 81 -41.98 -42.27 38.31
N LYS A 82 -41.18 -43.31 38.07
CA LYS A 82 -39.88 -43.18 37.42
C LYS A 82 -40.00 -42.63 36.00
N GLU A 83 -41.00 -43.06 35.23
CA GLU A 83 -41.29 -42.51 33.90
C GLU A 83 -41.60 -41.00 33.95
N ARG A 84 -42.33 -40.53 34.97
CA ARG A 84 -42.61 -39.10 35.14
C ARG A 84 -41.33 -38.31 35.41
N VAL A 85 -40.42 -38.85 36.22
CA VAL A 85 -39.10 -38.24 36.47
C VAL A 85 -38.31 -38.13 35.18
N VAL A 86 -38.19 -39.22 34.40
CA VAL A 86 -37.50 -39.22 33.09
C VAL A 86 -38.11 -38.19 32.13
N LYS A 87 -39.45 -38.16 32.02
CA LYS A 87 -40.16 -37.17 31.17
C LYS A 87 -39.88 -35.73 31.60
N SER A 88 -39.80 -35.46 32.91
CA SER A 88 -39.48 -34.13 33.45
C SER A 88 -38.04 -33.70 33.12
N GLN A 89 -37.07 -34.61 33.29
CA GLN A 89 -35.67 -34.35 32.98
C GLN A 89 -35.44 -34.19 31.47
N LEU A 90 -36.18 -34.94 30.64
CA LEU A 90 -36.17 -34.77 29.19
C LEU A 90 -36.64 -33.37 28.78
N SER A 91 -37.69 -32.86 29.42
CA SER A 91 -38.17 -31.49 29.20
C SER A 91 -37.10 -30.45 29.57
N ARG A 92 -36.41 -30.66 30.69
CA ARG A 92 -35.32 -29.79 31.16
C ARG A 92 -34.14 -29.78 30.18
N ALA A 93 -33.67 -30.95 29.76
CA ALA A 93 -32.59 -31.09 28.77
C ALA A 93 -32.94 -30.43 27.42
N LYS A 94 -34.17 -30.64 26.91
CA LYS A 94 -34.67 -29.98 25.69
C LYS A 94 -34.68 -28.46 25.81
N THR A 95 -35.04 -27.94 26.97
CA THR A 95 -35.07 -26.49 27.22
C THR A 95 -33.67 -25.90 27.20
N TYR A 96 -32.71 -26.51 27.91
CA TYR A 96 -31.32 -26.06 27.91
C TYR A 96 -30.66 -26.21 26.55
N TYR A 97 -30.99 -27.25 25.77
CA TYR A 97 -30.51 -27.39 24.41
C TYR A 97 -30.95 -26.22 23.52
N ARG A 98 -32.24 -25.84 23.57
CA ARG A 98 -32.74 -24.68 22.82
C ARG A 98 -32.06 -23.39 23.26
N GLN A 99 -31.87 -23.18 24.56
CA GLN A 99 -31.18 -22.00 25.09
C GLN A 99 -29.73 -21.93 24.61
N SER A 100 -29.00 -23.05 24.62
CA SER A 100 -27.63 -23.14 24.11
C SER A 100 -27.57 -22.78 22.63
N VAL A 101 -28.45 -23.36 21.79
CA VAL A 101 -28.51 -23.05 20.36
C VAL A 101 -28.79 -21.56 20.11
N MET A 102 -29.67 -20.94 20.89
CA MET A 102 -29.95 -19.50 20.75
C MET A 102 -28.75 -18.64 21.14
N LYS A 103 -28.04 -18.98 22.23
CA LYS A 103 -26.83 -18.28 22.63
C LYS A 103 -25.73 -18.37 21.59
N VAL A 104 -25.49 -19.56 21.03
CA VAL A 104 -24.50 -19.74 19.95
C VAL A 104 -24.86 -18.90 18.72
N ARG A 105 -26.15 -18.79 18.38
CA ARG A 105 -26.60 -17.92 17.28
C ARG A 105 -26.37 -16.44 17.59
N GLU A 106 -26.64 -16.02 18.82
CA GLU A 106 -26.41 -14.65 19.28
C GLU A 106 -24.92 -14.29 19.25
N GLU A 107 -24.04 -15.16 19.76
CA GLU A 107 -22.59 -14.98 19.74
C GLU A 107 -22.05 -14.93 18.31
N LYS A 108 -22.57 -15.77 17.41
CA LYS A 108 -22.22 -15.71 15.98
C LYS A 108 -22.66 -14.41 15.32
N ALA A 109 -23.85 -13.91 15.64
CA ALA A 109 -24.34 -12.64 15.13
C ALA A 109 -23.45 -11.49 15.62
N LYS A 110 -23.16 -11.42 16.92
CA LYS A 110 -22.26 -10.41 17.51
C LYS A 110 -20.88 -10.43 16.87
N THR A 111 -20.29 -11.61 16.72
CA THR A 111 -18.97 -11.75 16.08
C THR A 111 -18.99 -11.32 14.62
N ALA A 112 -20.10 -11.56 13.90
CA ALA A 112 -20.26 -11.12 12.52
C ALA A 112 -20.40 -9.59 12.42
N ASP A 113 -21.14 -8.96 13.34
CA ASP A 113 -21.28 -7.51 13.42
C ASP A 113 -19.94 -6.84 13.73
N ASP A 114 -19.21 -7.34 14.73
CA ASP A 114 -17.87 -6.85 15.10
C ASP A 114 -16.87 -7.01 13.95
N LYS A 115 -16.96 -8.13 13.22
CA LYS A 115 -16.14 -8.35 12.02
C LYS A 115 -16.48 -7.33 10.92
N ALA A 116 -17.76 -7.06 10.68
CA ALA A 116 -18.17 -6.08 9.67
C ALA A 116 -17.66 -4.67 10.02
N VAL A 117 -17.72 -4.27 11.29
CA VAL A 117 -17.14 -3.01 11.76
C VAL A 117 -15.62 -3.00 11.54
N ASN A 118 -14.92 -4.09 11.88
CA ASN A 118 -13.49 -4.20 11.65
C ASN A 118 -13.12 -4.05 10.16
N ASP A 119 -13.85 -4.73 9.27
CA ASP A 119 -13.63 -4.67 7.83
C ASP A 119 -13.82 -3.23 7.30
N THR A 120 -14.83 -2.49 7.81
CA THR A 120 -15.01 -1.07 7.44
C THR A 120 -13.87 -0.18 7.93
N LEU A 121 -13.32 -0.43 9.12
CA LEU A 121 -12.17 0.30 9.65
C LEU A 121 -10.89 -0.01 8.85
N ILE A 122 -10.69 -1.27 8.44
CA ILE A 122 -9.58 -1.67 7.57
C ILE A 122 -9.65 -0.91 6.25
N LEU A 123 -10.84 -0.80 5.64
CA LEU A 123 -11.03 -0.03 4.42
C LEU A 123 -10.71 1.46 4.64
N GLY A 124 -11.17 2.04 5.75
CA GLY A 124 -10.84 3.42 6.12
C GLY A 124 -9.33 3.66 6.29
N LEU A 125 -8.64 2.75 6.97
CA LEU A 125 -7.19 2.79 7.15
C LEU A 125 -6.46 2.68 5.81
N SER A 126 -6.91 1.79 4.93
CA SER A 126 -6.36 1.63 3.58
C SER A 126 -6.43 2.95 2.81
N ASN A 127 -7.59 3.60 2.78
CA ASN A 127 -7.77 4.87 2.09
C ASN A 127 -6.82 5.95 2.61
N LEU A 128 -6.68 6.08 3.93
CA LEU A 128 -5.78 7.04 4.54
C LEU A 128 -4.31 6.78 4.21
N LYS A 129 -3.89 5.50 4.16
CA LYS A 129 -2.53 5.13 3.76
C LYS A 129 -2.24 5.51 2.30
N TYR A 130 -3.21 5.34 1.41
CA TYR A 130 -3.06 5.76 0.02
C TYR A 130 -2.91 7.28 -0.08
N GLU A 131 -3.72 8.04 0.67
CA GLU A 131 -3.62 9.50 0.72
C GLU A 131 -2.25 9.95 1.27
N GLU A 132 -1.78 9.36 2.37
CA GLU A 132 -0.47 9.65 2.94
C GLU A 132 0.65 9.39 1.92
N GLN A 133 0.61 8.26 1.23
CA GLN A 133 1.61 7.92 0.22
C GLN A 133 1.58 8.90 -0.96
N SER A 134 0.39 9.29 -1.41
CA SER A 134 0.22 10.30 -2.48
C SER A 134 0.85 11.62 -2.06
N LEU A 135 0.48 12.14 -0.88
CA LEU A 135 1.01 13.40 -0.36
C LEU A 135 2.52 13.35 -0.18
N ARG A 136 3.07 12.25 0.36
CA ARG A 136 4.52 12.07 0.48
C ARG A 136 5.21 12.09 -0.89
N SER A 137 4.59 11.48 -1.91
CA SER A 137 5.14 11.48 -3.26
C SER A 137 5.11 12.87 -3.91
N GLU A 138 4.04 13.64 -3.67
CA GLU A 138 3.92 15.02 -4.14
C GLU A 138 4.92 15.95 -3.44
N ILE A 139 5.09 15.81 -2.12
CA ILE A 139 6.10 16.55 -1.36
C ILE A 139 7.50 16.22 -1.89
N ALA A 140 7.82 14.93 -2.07
CA ALA A 140 9.12 14.54 -2.62
C ALA A 140 9.35 15.08 -4.04
N ALA A 141 8.30 15.15 -4.87
CA ALA A 141 8.39 15.74 -6.19
C ALA A 141 8.61 17.27 -6.14
N ALA A 142 7.98 17.95 -5.18
CA ALA A 142 8.15 19.39 -4.98
C ALA A 142 9.52 19.74 -4.39
N GLU A 143 10.03 18.95 -3.43
CA GLU A 143 11.35 19.13 -2.82
C GLU A 143 12.49 18.86 -3.80
N ASN A 144 12.33 17.85 -4.67
CA ASN A 144 13.31 17.52 -5.71
C ASN A 144 13.06 18.29 -7.01
N TYR A 145 12.23 19.34 -6.99
CA TYR A 145 12.02 20.15 -8.17
C TYR A 145 13.33 20.82 -8.59
N ASP A 146 13.77 20.49 -9.80
CA ASP A 146 15.02 20.96 -10.35
C ASP A 146 14.88 22.42 -10.79
N HIS A 147 15.24 23.33 -9.89
CA HIS A 147 15.17 24.75 -10.17
C HIS A 147 16.28 25.18 -11.14
N GLU A 148 15.91 25.71 -12.30
CA GLU A 148 16.87 26.13 -13.34
C GLU A 148 17.93 27.12 -12.82
N TYR A 149 17.57 27.99 -11.87
CA TYR A 149 18.48 29.00 -11.32
C TYR A 149 19.68 28.42 -10.56
N THR A 150 19.61 27.19 -10.04
CA THR A 150 20.75 26.55 -9.35
C THR A 150 21.84 26.11 -10.32
N LYS A 151 21.50 25.92 -11.61
CA LYS A 151 22.45 25.54 -12.67
C LYS A 151 23.10 26.74 -13.36
N LEU A 152 22.63 27.96 -13.10
CA LEU A 152 23.23 29.14 -13.71
C LEU A 152 24.63 29.39 -13.14
N PRO A 153 25.67 29.55 -13.98
CA PRO A 153 26.96 30.03 -13.52
C PRO A 153 26.81 31.51 -13.17
N LEU A 154 26.69 31.79 -11.88
CA LEU A 154 26.58 33.12 -11.28
C LEU A 154 27.91 33.48 -10.62
N ILE A 155 28.28 34.76 -10.61
CA ILE A 155 29.37 35.29 -9.77
C ILE A 155 29.18 34.85 -8.30
N PRO A 156 30.25 34.45 -7.57
CA PRO A 156 30.19 34.11 -6.15
C PRO A 156 29.59 35.24 -5.29
N VAL A 157 29.00 34.88 -4.15
CA VAL A 157 28.33 35.86 -3.27
C VAL A 157 29.28 36.96 -2.80
N GLU A 158 30.51 36.60 -2.42
CA GLU A 158 31.54 37.53 -1.96
C GLU A 158 31.87 38.59 -3.02
N GLU A 159 32.16 38.16 -4.25
CA GLU A 159 32.44 39.05 -5.38
C GLU A 159 31.24 39.94 -5.77
N PHE A 160 30.02 39.46 -5.54
CA PHE A 160 28.81 40.25 -5.78
C PHE A 160 28.63 41.35 -4.72
N LEU A 161 28.84 41.02 -3.44
CA LEU A 161 28.73 41.97 -2.33
C LEU A 161 29.82 43.05 -2.39
N ASP A 162 31.02 42.71 -2.88
CA ASP A 162 32.08 43.69 -3.12
C ASP A 162 31.69 44.75 -4.16
N LYS A 163 30.93 44.34 -5.19
CA LYS A 163 30.44 45.23 -6.25
C LYS A 163 29.17 45.99 -5.86
N PHE A 164 28.31 45.37 -5.05
CA PHE A 164 27.03 45.91 -4.61
C PHE A 164 26.86 45.78 -3.09
N PRO A 165 27.54 46.63 -2.30
CA PRO A 165 27.47 46.57 -0.84
C PRO A 165 26.07 46.90 -0.29
N GLU A 166 25.21 47.54 -1.08
CA GLU A 166 23.82 47.86 -0.71
C GLU A 166 22.98 46.60 -0.40
N HIS A 167 23.31 45.46 -1.01
CA HIS A 167 22.61 44.19 -0.82
C HIS A 167 23.13 43.36 0.37
N SER A 168 24.08 43.88 1.15
CA SER A 168 24.62 43.21 2.35
C SER A 168 23.58 42.95 3.44
N SER A 169 22.50 43.72 3.46
CA SER A 169 21.44 43.63 4.49
C SER A 169 20.16 42.97 3.98
N SER A 170 20.13 42.56 2.71
CA SER A 170 18.99 41.93 2.06
C SER A 170 18.86 40.45 2.45
N SER A 171 17.65 39.90 2.34
CA SER A 171 17.40 38.46 2.52
C SER A 171 18.11 37.63 1.45
N ASP A 172 18.49 36.38 1.76
CA ASP A 172 19.14 35.45 0.80
C ASP A 172 18.37 35.34 -0.54
N HIS A 173 17.04 35.34 -0.46
CA HIS A 173 16.17 35.30 -1.65
C HIS A 173 16.30 36.57 -2.51
N GLU A 174 16.29 37.74 -1.87
CA GLU A 174 16.45 39.04 -2.54
C GLU A 174 17.84 39.19 -3.14
N LEU A 175 18.87 38.73 -2.42
CA LEU A 175 20.25 38.69 -2.91
C LEU A 175 20.38 37.81 -4.15
N MET A 176 19.73 36.63 -4.16
CA MET A 176 19.72 35.75 -5.33
C MET A 176 19.05 36.41 -6.54
N ILE A 177 17.90 37.07 -6.36
CA ILE A 177 17.22 37.80 -7.44
C ILE A 177 18.13 38.90 -7.99
N ALA A 178 18.74 39.71 -7.12
CA ALA A 178 19.64 40.78 -7.52
C ALA A 178 20.87 40.26 -8.28
N ARG A 179 21.42 39.10 -7.88
CA ARG A 179 22.50 38.41 -8.61
C ARG A 179 22.07 37.98 -10.01
N ILE A 180 20.91 37.36 -10.13
CA ILE A 180 20.38 36.91 -11.44
C ILE A 180 20.16 38.10 -12.37
N ASP A 181 19.59 39.19 -11.86
CA ASP A 181 19.33 40.41 -12.64
C ASP A 181 20.64 41.08 -13.10
N HIS A 182 21.66 41.10 -12.25
CA HIS A 182 22.98 41.59 -12.62
C HIS A 182 23.61 40.77 -13.76
N GLU A 183 23.65 39.45 -13.61
CA GLU A 183 24.17 38.54 -14.65
C GLU A 183 23.40 38.67 -15.97
N HIS A 184 22.08 38.82 -15.89
CA HIS A 184 21.25 39.03 -17.06
C HIS A 184 21.65 40.32 -17.80
N ARG A 185 21.79 41.44 -17.07
CA ARG A 185 22.23 42.73 -17.65
C ARG A 185 23.61 42.62 -18.29
N ASP A 186 24.52 41.89 -17.65
CA ASP A 186 25.88 41.71 -18.17
C ASP A 186 25.91 40.84 -19.43
N ARG A 187 25.14 39.75 -19.46
CA ARG A 187 25.01 38.90 -20.66
C ARG A 187 24.37 39.65 -21.83
N VAL A 188 23.36 40.48 -21.58
CA VAL A 188 22.76 41.34 -22.61
C VAL A 188 23.81 42.29 -23.19
N LYS A 189 24.54 43.01 -22.34
CA LYS A 189 25.62 43.92 -22.79
C LYS A 189 26.73 43.18 -23.55
N LEU A 190 27.09 41.97 -23.13
CA LEU A 190 28.09 41.14 -23.81
C LEU A 190 27.62 40.70 -25.20
N GLU A 191 26.36 40.30 -25.33
CA GLU A 191 25.79 39.89 -26.61
C GLU A 191 25.64 41.09 -27.56
N GLU A 192 25.25 42.27 -27.07
CA GLU A 192 25.24 43.52 -27.85
C GLU A 192 26.63 43.84 -28.40
N ARG A 193 27.67 43.80 -27.54
CA ARG A 193 29.07 44.00 -27.95
C ARG A 193 29.53 42.96 -28.95
N ARG A 194 29.11 41.70 -28.79
CA ARG A 194 29.41 40.62 -29.73
C ARG A 194 28.78 40.90 -31.09
N GLN A 195 27.53 41.32 -31.13
CA GLN A 195 26.84 41.70 -32.37
C GLN A 195 27.50 42.91 -33.05
N GLU A 196 27.91 43.92 -32.28
CA GLU A 196 28.62 45.08 -32.83
C GLU A 196 29.96 44.67 -33.45
N LYS A 197 30.77 43.87 -32.74
CA LYS A 197 32.03 43.34 -33.27
C LYS A 197 31.83 42.45 -34.49
N LEU A 198 30.77 41.64 -34.52
CA LEU A 198 30.41 40.84 -35.70
C LEU A 198 30.09 41.73 -36.90
N LYS A 199 29.33 42.80 -36.71
CA LYS A 199 29.06 43.80 -37.76
C LYS A 199 30.34 44.48 -38.24
N GLN A 200 31.24 44.88 -37.34
CA GLN A 200 32.54 45.46 -37.69
C GLN A 200 33.40 44.47 -38.49
N LYS A 201 33.46 43.21 -38.05
CA LYS A 201 34.17 42.14 -38.76
C LYS A 201 33.61 41.94 -40.18
N GLN A 202 32.29 41.91 -40.35
CA GLN A 202 31.66 41.79 -41.67
C GLN A 202 31.97 42.98 -42.58
N LYS A 203 31.94 44.21 -42.04
CA LYS A 203 32.34 45.42 -42.78
C LYS A 203 33.79 45.32 -43.26
N LEU A 204 34.72 44.95 -42.37
CA LEU A 204 36.13 44.82 -42.72
C LEU A 204 36.38 43.72 -43.76
N ILE A 205 35.68 42.58 -43.66
CA ILE A 205 35.75 41.51 -44.68
C ILE A 205 35.28 42.03 -46.04
N ALA A 206 34.19 42.81 -46.08
CA ALA A 206 33.70 43.41 -47.31
C ALA A 206 34.69 44.42 -47.91
N GLU A 207 35.32 45.24 -47.07
CA GLU A 207 36.37 46.19 -47.49
C GLU A 207 37.60 45.46 -48.04
N VAL A 208 38.09 44.42 -47.36
CA VAL A 208 39.21 43.59 -47.81
C VAL A 208 38.87 42.89 -49.13
N LYS A 209 37.64 42.36 -49.27
CA LYS A 209 37.17 41.75 -50.52
C LYS A 209 37.15 42.76 -51.66
N LYS A 210 36.61 43.97 -51.43
CA LYS A 210 36.60 45.06 -52.43
C LYS A 210 38.01 45.49 -52.82
N SER A 211 38.92 45.62 -51.85
CA SER A 211 40.32 45.93 -52.10
C SER A 211 41.03 44.84 -52.90
N LYS A 212 40.72 43.56 -52.63
CA LYS A 212 41.23 42.42 -53.42
C LYS A 212 40.71 42.47 -54.86
N GLU A 213 39.42 42.72 -55.07
CA GLU A 213 38.82 42.88 -56.41
C GLU A 213 39.47 44.06 -57.17
N ASN A 214 39.70 45.18 -56.49
CA ASN A 214 40.41 46.32 -57.07
C ASN A 214 41.86 45.98 -57.44
N LEU A 215 42.57 45.23 -56.59
CA LEU A 215 43.94 44.78 -56.88
C LEU A 215 43.97 43.87 -58.10
N THR A 216 43.06 42.88 -58.18
CA THR A 216 42.97 42.01 -59.36
C THR A 216 42.63 42.77 -60.64
N ASN A 217 41.84 43.85 -60.53
CA ASN A 217 41.58 44.72 -61.66
C ASN A 217 42.84 45.50 -62.09
N LEU A 218 43.62 46.01 -61.14
CA LEU A 218 44.90 46.66 -61.42
C LEU A 218 45.92 45.68 -62.03
N ASP A 219 46.01 44.45 -61.53
CA ASP A 219 46.84 43.39 -62.12
C ASP A 219 46.45 43.16 -63.59
N SER A 220 45.14 43.05 -63.87
CA SER A 220 44.66 42.90 -65.25
C SER A 220 44.94 44.11 -66.15
N MET A 221 45.00 45.32 -65.58
CA MET A 221 45.38 46.54 -66.30
C MET A 221 46.88 46.58 -66.57
N TYR A 222 47.69 46.15 -65.60
CA TYR A 222 49.13 46.02 -65.76
C TYR A 222 49.47 45.02 -66.87
N ASP A 223 48.84 43.84 -66.89
CA ASP A 223 49.03 42.84 -67.95
C ASP A 223 48.74 43.42 -69.35
N LYS A 224 47.67 44.22 -69.47
CA LYS A 224 47.32 44.92 -70.72
C LYS A 224 48.35 45.98 -71.11
N ILE A 225 48.88 46.73 -70.14
CA ILE A 225 49.95 47.70 -70.39
C ILE A 225 51.23 46.97 -70.78
N GLU A 226 51.55 45.84 -70.16
CA GLU A 226 52.72 45.02 -70.50
C GLU A 226 52.62 44.50 -71.94
N GLU A 227 51.45 44.00 -72.35
CA GLU A 227 51.16 43.59 -73.72
C GLU A 227 51.28 44.75 -74.72
N ALA A 228 50.73 45.93 -74.38
CA ALA A 228 50.82 47.13 -75.20
C ALA A 228 52.25 47.71 -75.29
N MET A 229 53.05 47.59 -74.24
CA MET A 229 54.44 48.06 -74.16
C MET A 229 55.44 47.05 -74.73
N ALA A 230 55.09 45.76 -74.84
CA ALA A 230 55.91 44.73 -75.46
C ALA A 230 56.38 45.08 -76.89
N PRO A 231 55.52 45.57 -77.81
CA PRO A 231 55.95 45.99 -79.15
C PRO A 231 56.86 47.23 -79.10
N ILE A 232 56.57 48.20 -78.22
CA ILE A 232 57.39 49.41 -78.06
C ILE A 232 58.79 49.06 -77.56
N ARG A 233 58.91 48.16 -76.58
CA ARG A 233 60.20 47.63 -76.09
C ARG A 233 60.99 46.91 -77.17
N LYS A 234 60.33 46.10 -78.00
CA LYS A 234 60.99 45.41 -79.12
C LYS A 234 61.56 46.39 -80.15
N VAL A 235 60.89 47.52 -80.39
CA VAL A 235 61.40 48.56 -81.29
C VAL A 235 62.59 49.29 -80.67
N LEU A 236 62.47 49.74 -79.42
CA LEU A 236 63.56 50.43 -78.70
C LEU A 236 64.81 49.56 -78.48
N ALA A 237 64.65 48.24 -78.29
CA ALA A 237 65.77 47.31 -78.14
C ALA A 237 66.44 46.93 -79.47
N ASN A 238 65.82 47.26 -80.61
CA ASN A 238 66.37 47.05 -81.95
C ASN A 238 67.05 48.32 -82.52
N ASP A 239 67.10 49.42 -81.76
CA ASP A 239 67.76 50.69 -82.13
C ASP A 239 69.17 50.84 -81.49
N GLU A 240 69.78 49.75 -81.01
CA GLU A 240 71.24 49.63 -80.75
C GLU A 240 71.93 48.69 -81.75
#